data_AF-A0A391P015-F1
#
_entry.id   AF-A0A391P015-F1
#
_cell.length_a   1.000
_cell.length_b   1.000
_cell.length_c   1.000
_cell.angle_alpha   90.00
_cell.angle_beta   90.00
_cell.angle_gamma   90.00
#
_symmetry.space_group_name_H-M   'P 1'
#
loop_
_entity.id
_entity.type
_entity.pdbx_description
1 polymer ?
#
loop_
_entity_poly.entity_id
_entity_poly.type
_entity_poly.pdbx_seq_one_letter_code
_entity_poly.pdbx_strand_id
1 'polypeptide(L)'
;GGVLTVGIEDKTWIVNRQVPVAEMWLASPLSGPSHCTVDSTFNPHSPSTSDTPPHFECGTEGESLSGILRREIETVLRRHGVEESVPDLLG
;
A
#
# COMPACT_ATOMS: atom_id res chain seq x y z
N GLY A 1 17.55 -1.87 6.24
CA GLY A 1 16.49 -0.84 6.31
C GLY A 1 15.15 -1.54 6.31
N GLY A 2 14.23 -1.15 7.20
CA GLY A 2 12.89 -1.75 7.32
C GLY A 2 11.75 -0.82 6.89
N VAL A 3 12.07 0.39 6.44
CA VAL A 3 11.10 1.42 6.09
C VAL A 3 11.17 1.70 4.59
N LEU A 4 10.00 1.68 3.94
CA LEU A 4 9.76 2.18 2.60
C LEU A 4 8.92 3.45 2.71
N THR A 5 9.36 4.50 2.04
CA THR A 5 8.61 5.76 1.94
C THR A 5 8.26 6.00 0.48
N VAL A 6 6.99 6.26 0.21
CA VAL A 6 6.48 6.57 -1.13
C VAL A 6 5.88 7.97 -1.06
N GLY A 7 6.41 8.89 -1.86
CA GLY A 7 5.87 10.24 -2.01
C GLY A 7 5.26 10.40 -3.39
N ILE A 8 4.01 10.87 -3.45
CA ILE A 8 3.32 11.26 -4.68
C ILE A 8 2.63 12.60 -4.38
N GLU A 9 3.09 13.66 -5.05
CA GLU A 9 2.64 15.04 -4.79
C GLU A 9 2.79 15.47 -3.33
N ASP A 10 1.68 15.88 -2.68
CA ASP A 10 1.59 16.30 -1.29
C ASP A 10 1.29 15.13 -0.33
N LYS A 11 1.24 13.89 -0.85
CA LYS A 11 0.89 12.69 -0.10
C LYS A 11 2.11 11.79 0.10
N THR A 12 2.25 11.28 1.31
CA THR A 12 3.34 10.37 1.69
C THR A 12 2.77 9.14 2.37
N TRP A 13 3.12 7.96 1.85
CA TRP A 13 2.88 6.67 2.47
C TRP A 13 4.17 6.17 3.11
N ILE A 14 4.06 5.60 4.31
CA ILE A 14 5.18 4.95 4.98
C ILE A 14 4.80 3.50 5.24
N VAL A 15 5.59 2.56 4.74
CA VAL A 15 5.48 1.13 5.03
C VAL A 15 6.69 0.73 5.86
N ASN A 16 6.46 0.26 7.08
CA ASN A 16 7.52 -0.15 7.98
C ASN A 16 7.36 -1.61 8.40
N ARG A 17 8.40 -2.41 8.17
CA ARG A 17 8.53 -3.78 8.67
C ARG A 17 8.92 -3.75 10.15
N GLN A 18 8.10 -4.37 11.00
CA GLN A 18 8.37 -4.47 12.44
C GLN A 18 9.05 -5.79 12.79
N VAL A 19 10.38 -5.79 12.85
CA VAL A 19 11.16 -6.97 13.29
C VAL A 19 11.15 -7.11 14.82
N PRO A 20 11.22 -8.35 15.37
CA PRO A 20 11.41 -9.64 14.68
C PRO A 20 10.14 -10.25 14.09
N VAL A 21 8.98 -9.65 14.35
CA VAL A 21 7.68 -10.19 13.93
C VAL A 21 7.52 -10.04 12.41
N ALA A 22 6.81 -10.94 11.75
CA ALA A 22 6.48 -10.80 10.33
C ALA A 22 5.28 -9.85 10.16
N GLU A 23 5.41 -8.62 10.67
CA GLU A 23 4.36 -7.59 10.67
C GLU A 23 4.81 -6.37 9.89
N MET A 24 3.82 -5.63 9.37
CA MET A 24 4.01 -4.35 8.73
C MET A 24 3.05 -3.30 9.29
N TRP A 25 3.52 -2.07 9.35
CA TRP A 25 2.69 -0.89 9.59
C TRP A 25 2.65 -0.05 8.33
N LEU A 26 1.44 0.30 7.92
CA LEU A 26 1.18 1.30 6.90
C LEU A 26 0.75 2.60 7.59
N ALA A 27 1.40 3.73 7.27
CA ALA A 27 0.84 5.04 7.49
C ALA A 27 0.37 5.59 6.14
N SER A 28 -0.94 5.60 5.91
CA SER A 28 -1.56 6.16 4.71
C SER A 28 -2.03 7.60 4.96
N PRO A 29 -1.83 8.53 4.02
CA PRO A 29 -2.42 9.87 4.07
C PRO A 29 -3.92 9.87 3.71
N LEU A 30 -4.49 8.75 3.25
CA LEU A 30 -5.90 8.64 2.85
C LEU A 30 -6.72 7.84 3.87
N SER A 31 -6.22 6.69 4.31
CA SER A 31 -6.93 5.78 5.23
C SER A 31 -6.39 5.80 6.66
N GLY A 32 -5.29 6.52 6.91
CA GLY A 32 -4.66 6.58 8.23
C GLY A 32 -3.71 5.40 8.50
N PRO A 33 -3.34 5.18 9.78
CA PRO A 33 -2.47 4.08 10.15
C PRO A 33 -3.20 2.73 10.09
N SER A 34 -2.54 1.70 9.57
CA SER A 34 -3.05 0.34 9.53
C SER A 34 -1.97 -0.66 9.92
N HIS A 35 -2.36 -1.62 10.77
CA HIS A 35 -1.52 -2.75 11.17
C HIS A 35 -1.79 -3.92 10.23
N CYS A 36 -0.72 -4.53 9.73
CA CYS A 36 -0.80 -5.61 8.77
C CYS A 36 -0.01 -6.83 9.24
N THR A 37 -0.67 -7.98 9.22
CA THR A 37 -0.08 -9.27 9.58
C THR A 37 0.13 -10.10 8.33
N VAL A 38 1.16 -10.95 8.34
CA VAL A 38 1.29 -11.96 7.28
C VAL A 38 0.07 -12.88 7.30
N ASP A 39 -0.41 -13.27 6.12
CA ASP A 39 -1.47 -14.26 6.00
C ASP A 39 -1.07 -15.53 6.78
N SER A 40 -2.01 -16.04 7.57
CA SER A 40 -1.92 -17.30 8.31
C SER A 40 -1.49 -18.51 7.47
N THR A 41 -1.69 -18.48 6.15
CA THR A 41 -1.24 -19.54 5.23
C THR A 41 0.27 -19.50 4.96
N PHE A 42 0.95 -18.41 5.32
CA PHE A 42 2.40 -18.28 5.15
C PHE A 42 3.15 -19.13 6.17
N ASN A 43 3.78 -20.20 5.71
CA ASN A 43 4.70 -20.99 6.51
C ASN A 43 6.17 -20.57 6.23
N PRO A 44 6.83 -19.84 7.15
CA PRO A 44 8.23 -19.42 6.97
C PRO A 44 9.23 -20.58 6.96
N HIS A 45 8.81 -21.78 7.36
CA HIS A 45 9.64 -22.99 7.40
C HIS A 45 9.35 -23.97 6.27
N SER A 46 8.42 -23.65 5.36
CA SER A 46 8.23 -24.46 4.16
C SER A 46 9.45 -24.32 3.25
N PRO A 47 10.06 -25.43 2.78
CA PRO A 47 11.18 -25.37 1.86
C PRO A 47 10.75 -24.59 0.61
N SER A 48 11.50 -23.54 0.32
CA SER A 48 11.28 -22.55 -0.73
C SER A 48 11.15 -23.18 -2.12
N THR A 49 9.94 -23.63 -2.48
CA THR A 49 9.54 -23.87 -3.88
C THR A 49 8.49 -22.88 -4.36
N SER A 50 8.01 -22.00 -3.48
CA SER A 50 7.09 -20.91 -3.85
C SER A 50 7.90 -19.62 -3.96
N ASP A 51 8.16 -19.18 -5.19
CA ASP A 51 8.63 -17.82 -5.49
C ASP A 51 7.60 -16.73 -5.14
N THR A 52 6.49 -17.11 -4.49
CA THR A 52 5.41 -16.19 -4.14
C THR A 52 5.81 -15.40 -2.89
N PRO A 53 5.95 -14.07 -2.97
CA PRO A 53 6.26 -13.25 -1.81
C PRO A 53 5.13 -13.32 -0.75
N PRO A 54 5.46 -13.10 0.53
CA PRO A 54 4.47 -13.12 1.61
C PRO A 54 3.35 -12.10 1.36
N HIS A 55 2.11 -12.55 1.55
CA HIS A 55 0.92 -11.71 1.49
C HIS A 55 0.66 -11.10 2.88
N PHE A 56 0.37 -9.80 2.93
CA PHE A 56 0.07 -9.09 4.17
C PHE A 56 -1.34 -8.54 4.12
N GLU A 57 -2.11 -8.83 5.16
CA GLU A 57 -3.49 -8.37 5.34
C GLU A 57 -3.54 -7.33 6.44
N CYS A 58 -4.31 -6.28 6.22
CA CYS A 58 -4.36 -5.10 7.06
C CYS A 58 -5.78 -4.90 7.63
N GLY A 59 -5.84 -4.43 8.88
CA GLY A 59 -7.09 -4.13 9.56
C GLY A 59 -7.95 -5.38 9.84
N THR A 60 -9.22 -5.16 10.19
CA THR A 60 -10.15 -6.23 10.61
C THR A 60 -10.83 -6.95 9.45
N GLU A 61 -10.83 -6.35 8.26
CA GLU A 61 -11.52 -6.88 7.07
C GLU A 61 -10.62 -7.72 6.16
N GLY A 62 -9.33 -7.88 6.52
CA GLY A 62 -8.39 -8.72 5.78
C GLY A 62 -7.98 -8.15 4.41
N GLU A 63 -8.07 -6.83 4.21
CA GLU A 63 -7.67 -6.23 2.94
C GLU A 63 -6.15 -6.32 2.76
N SER A 64 -5.68 -6.68 1.57
CA SER A 64 -4.24 -6.78 1.32
C SER A 64 -3.54 -5.43 1.32
N LEU A 65 -2.32 -5.38 1.88
CA LEU A 65 -1.49 -4.17 1.87
C LEU A 65 -1.25 -3.67 0.44
N SER A 66 -1.00 -4.59 -0.49
CA SER A 66 -0.79 -4.27 -1.91
C SER A 66 -2.07 -3.72 -2.56
N GLY A 67 -3.24 -4.26 -2.19
CA GLY A 67 -4.54 -3.75 -2.62
C GLY A 67 -4.80 -2.32 -2.14
N ILE A 68 -4.54 -2.04 -0.86
CA ILE A 68 -4.66 -0.70 -0.27
C ILE A 68 -3.76 0.28 -1.02
N LEU A 69 -2.46 0.00 -1.11
CA LEU A 69 -1.49 0.87 -1.76
C LEU A 69 -1.88 1.12 -3.22
N ARG A 70 -2.24 0.07 -3.96
CA ARG A 70 -2.65 0.20 -5.36
C ARG A 70 -3.87 1.10 -5.51
N ARG A 71 -4.95 0.85 -4.76
CA ARG A 71 -6.18 1.64 -4.83
C ARG A 71 -5.91 3.11 -4.51
N GLU A 72 -5.14 3.37 -3.46
CA GLU A 72 -4.87 4.72 -3.00
C GLU A 72 -3.97 5.50 -3.98
N ILE A 73 -2.90 4.87 -4.46
CA ILE A 73 -2.00 5.46 -5.46
C ILE A 73 -2.77 5.72 -6.76
N GLU A 74 -3.54 4.75 -7.25
CA GLU A 74 -4.37 4.94 -8.45
C GLU A 74 -5.39 6.07 -8.27
N THR A 75 -5.98 6.22 -7.07
CA THR A 75 -6.90 7.31 -6.75
C THR A 75 -6.24 8.67 -6.87
N VAL A 76 -5.00 8.81 -6.39
CA VAL A 76 -4.23 10.06 -6.49
C VAL A 76 -3.86 10.33 -7.94
N LEU A 77 -3.27 9.35 -8.64
CA LEU A 77 -2.86 9.51 -10.03
C LEU A 77 -4.04 9.82 -10.98
N ARG A 78 -5.22 9.24 -10.75
CA ARG A 78 -6.42 9.53 -11.57
C ARG A 78 -6.97 10.94 -11.37
N ARG A 79 -6.84 11.52 -10.17
CA ARG A 79 -7.25 12.92 -9.95
C ARG A 79 -6.43 13.89 -10.81
N HIS A 80 -5.18 13.55 -11.11
CA HIS A 80 -4.32 14.34 -11.98
C HIS A 80 -4.56 14.12 -13.47
N GLY A 81 -5.03 12.94 -13.86
CA GLY A 81 -5.32 12.63 -15.27
C GLY A 81 -6.57 13.30 -15.85
N VAL A 82 -7.34 14.08 -15.06
CA VAL A 82 -8.63 14.69 -15.49
C VAL A 82 -8.56 16.22 -15.61
N GLU A 83 -7.46 16.88 -15.23
CA GLU A 83 -7.33 18.34 -15.29
C GLU A 83 -6.72 18.89 -16.60
N GLU A 84 -6.58 18.09 -17.66
CA GLU A 84 -6.02 18.54 -18.96
C GLU A 84 -7.07 18.73 -20.09
N SER A 85 -8.34 19.03 -19.77
CA SER A 85 -9.34 19.22 -20.83
C SER A 85 -10.45 20.22 -20.52
N VAL A 86 -10.13 21.49 -20.24
CA VAL A 86 -10.99 22.61 -20.67
C VAL A 86 -10.15 23.89 -20.86
N PRO A 87 -9.76 24.28 -22.08
CA PRO A 87 -9.77 25.69 -22.43
C PRO A 87 -11.21 26.05 -22.82
N ASP A 88 -11.84 26.87 -21.98
CA ASP A 88 -13.02 27.64 -22.34
C ASP A 88 -12.69 28.47 -23.58
N LEU A 89 -13.12 27.98 -24.76
CA LEU A 89 -13.20 28.80 -25.96
C LEU A 89 -14.62 29.35 -26.08
N LEU A 90 -14.92 30.34 -25.23
CA LEU A 90 -15.88 31.38 -25.56
C LEU A 90 -15.08 32.60 -26.03
N GLY A 91 -15.17 32.87 -27.32
CA GLY A 91 -14.64 34.04 -28.01
C GLY A 91 -15.02 34.00 -29.48
#